data_AF-A0A4Q1U6I6-F1
#
_entry.id   AF-A0A4Q1U6I6-F1
#
_cell.length_a   1.000
_cell.length_b   1.000
_cell.length_c   1.000
_cell.angle_alpha   90.00
_cell.angle_beta   90.00
_cell.angle_gamma   90.00
#
_symmetry.space_group_name_H-M   'P 1'
#
loop_
_entity.id
_entity.type
_entity.pdbx_description
1 polymer ?
#
loop_
_entity_poly.entity_id
_entity_poly.type
_entity_poly.pdbx_seq_one_letter_code
_entity_poly.pdbx_strand_id
1 'polypeptide(L)' 'MRLLKAFVADTRGATAIEYGLVAALIGAALVSALGVFSGALHDVFNVINNNLTVN' A
#
# COMPACT_ATOMS: atom_id res chain seq x y z
N MET A 1 -9.58 40.71 -8.74
CA MET A 1 -9.34 39.58 -9.67
C MET A 1 -8.04 38.79 -9.44
N ARG A 2 -7.05 39.27 -8.65
CA ARG A 2 -5.79 38.53 -8.44
C ARG A 2 -5.97 37.13 -7.84
N LEU A 3 -6.86 36.97 -6.86
CA LEU A 3 -7.09 35.67 -6.20
C LEU A 3 -7.67 34.61 -7.14
N LEU A 4 -8.67 34.98 -7.96
CA LEU A 4 -9.26 34.06 -8.94
C LEU A 4 -8.26 33.67 -10.04
N LYS A 5 -7.41 34.60 -10.48
CA LYS A 5 -6.35 34.32 -11.46
C LYS A 5 -5.27 33.40 -10.88
N ALA A 6 -4.91 33.58 -9.62
CA ALA A 6 -3.94 32.72 -8.93
C ALA A 6 -4.49 31.32 -8.69
N PHE A 7 -5.78 31.18 -8.37
CA PHE A 7 -6.44 29.89 -8.19
C PHE A 7 -6.51 29.07 -9.49
N VAL A 8 -6.86 29.70 -10.62
CA VAL A 8 -6.89 29.02 -11.93
C VAL A 8 -5.49 28.66 -12.44
N ALA A 9 -4.46 29.41 -12.04
CA ALA A 9 -3.07 29.14 -12.40
C ALA A 9 -2.38 28.11 -11.47
N ASP A 10 -3.04 27.66 -10.40
CA ASP A 10 -2.46 26.73 -9.43
C ASP A 10 -2.55 25.28 -9.93
N THR A 11 -1.42 24.71 -10.31
CA THR A 11 -1.29 23.31 -10.77
C THR A 11 -0.99 22.34 -9.63
N ARG A 12 -0.83 22.81 -8.39
CA ARG A 12 -0.52 21.95 -7.23
C ARG A 12 -1.56 20.85 -7.01
N GLY A 13 -2.83 21.14 -7.31
CA GLY A 13 -3.91 20.15 -7.29
C GLY A 13 -3.77 19.06 -8.36
N ALA A 14 -3.30 19.41 -9.56
CA ALA A 14 -3.01 18.45 -10.62
C ALA A 14 -1.82 17.53 -10.25
N THR A 15 -0.77 18.10 -9.64
CA THR A 15 0.35 17.28 -9.13
C THR A 15 -0.05 16.37 -7.98
N ALA A 16 -1.00 16.76 -7.13
CA ALA A 16 -1.51 15.91 -6.05
C ALA A 16 -2.23 14.66 -6.56
N ILE A 17 -2.90 14.74 -7.72
CA ILE A 17 -3.53 13.57 -8.36
C ILE A 17 -2.48 12.61 -8.94
N GLU A 18 -1.40 13.12 -9.51
CA GLU A 18 -0.32 12.29 -10.06
C GLU A 18 0.43 11.53 -8.96
N TYR A 19 0.84 12.22 -7.90
CA TYR A 19 1.45 11.57 -6.74
C TYR A 19 0.45 10.69 -5.98
N GLY A 20 -0.85 11.04 -6.01
CA GLY A 20 -1.93 10.22 -5.48
C GLY A 20 -2.08 8.88 -6.20
N LEU A 21 -1.95 8.88 -7.54
CA LEU A 21 -1.98 7.65 -8.34
C LEU A 21 -0.76 6.76 -8.07
N VAL A 22 0.43 7.35 -7.96
CA VAL A 22 1.66 6.62 -7.62
C VAL A 22 1.56 6.01 -6.21
N ALA A 23 1.06 6.79 -5.23
CA ALA A 23 0.85 6.30 -3.88
C ALA A 23 -0.19 5.15 -3.83
N ALA A 24 -1.26 5.25 -4.62
CA ALA A 24 -2.27 4.20 -4.72
C ALA A 24 -1.68 2.89 -5.30
N LEU A 25 -0.85 2.99 -6.35
CA LEU A 25 -0.18 1.83 -6.96
C LEU A 25 0.81 1.18 -5.99
N ILE A 26 1.64 1.97 -5.30
CA ILE A 26 2.58 1.46 -4.29
C ILE A 26 1.82 0.80 -3.14
N GLY A 27 0.75 1.45 -2.65
CA GLY A 27 -0.09 0.91 -1.58
C GLY A 27 -0.72 -0.43 -1.95
N ALA A 28 -1.31 -0.53 -3.15
CA ALA A 28 -1.90 -1.77 -3.65
C ALA A 28 -0.86 -2.90 -3.76
N ALA A 29 0.34 -2.60 -4.29
CA ALA A 29 1.44 -3.56 -4.39
C ALA A 29 1.88 -4.06 -3.00
N LEU A 30 2.05 -3.15 -2.03
CA LEU A 30 2.43 -3.49 -0.66
C LEU A 30 1.39 -4.39 0.03
N VAL A 31 0.10 -4.07 -0.08
CA VAL A 31 -0.98 -4.90 0.49
C VAL A 31 -0.95 -6.31 -0.11
N SER A 32 -0.76 -6.42 -1.42
CA SER A 32 -0.68 -7.72 -2.09
C SER A 32 0.54 -8.55 -1.63
N ALA A 33 1.71 -7.91 -1.52
CA ALA A 33 2.93 -8.56 -1.06
C ALA A 33 2.83 -9.02 0.40
N LEU A 34 2.22 -8.20 1.26
CA LEU A 34 1.97 -8.55 2.66
C LEU A 34 1.03 -9.75 2.80
N GLY A 35 0.03 -9.88 1.91
CA GLY A 35 -0.85 -11.05 1.87
C GLY A 35 -0.07 -12.35 1.60
N VAL A 36 0.79 -12.34 0.58
CA VAL A 36 1.65 -13.50 0.25
C VAL A 36 2.63 -13.82 1.38
N PHE A 37 3.28 -12.78 1.94
CA PHE A 37 4.21 -12.94 3.05
C PHE A 37 3.53 -13.52 4.30
N SER A 38 2.32 -13.05 4.63
CA SER A 38 1.55 -13.59 5.75
C SER A 38 1.19 -15.05 5.55
N GLY A 39 0.86 -15.45 4.32
CA GLY A 39 0.60 -16.86 3.99
C GLY A 39 1.82 -17.74 4.25
N ALA A 40 2.99 -17.33 3.74
CA ALA A 40 4.24 -18.04 3.95
C ALA A 40 4.63 -18.13 5.45
N LEU A 41 4.42 -17.06 6.22
CA LEU A 41 4.63 -17.11 7.68
C LEU A 41 3.69 -18.10 8.36
N HIS A 42 2.42 -18.13 7.95
CA HIS A 42 1.44 -19.05 8.51
C HIS A 42 1.82 -20.51 8.20
N ASP A 43 2.33 -20.78 7.00
CA ASP A 43 2.84 -22.10 6.62
C ASP A 43 4.02 -22.53 7.50
N VAL A 44 4.96 -21.63 7.78
CA VAL A 44 6.08 -21.90 8.69
C VAL A 44 5.57 -22.23 10.09
N PHE A 45 4.64 -21.44 10.64
CA PHE A 45 4.06 -21.73 11.95
C PHE A 45 3.27 -23.03 11.98
N ASN A 46 2.56 -23.37 10.90
CA ASN A 46 1.87 -24.65 10.76
C ASN A 46 2.84 -25.83 10.76
N VAL A 47 3.97 -25.72 10.06
CA VAL A 47 5.02 -26.74 10.12
C VAL A 47 5.51 -26.89 11.55
N ILE A 48 5.81 -25.80 12.25
CA ILE A 48 6.26 -25.87 13.65
C ILE A 48 5.19 -26.56 14.52
N ASN A 49 3.93 -26.12 14.46
CA ASN A 49 2.83 -26.69 15.23
C ASN A 49 2.64 -28.18 14.97
N ASN A 50 2.72 -28.61 13.70
CA ASN A 50 2.57 -30.03 13.34
C ASN A 50 3.74 -30.89 13.81
N ASN A 51 4.94 -30.31 13.94
CA ASN A 51 6.13 -31.03 14.40
C ASN A 51 6.30 -30.95 15.93
N LEU A 52 5.59 -30.05 16.61
CA LEU A 52 5.43 -30.07 18.05
C LEU A 52 4.45 -31.19 18.42
N THR A 53 4.99 -32.41 18.56
CA THR A 53 4.24 -33.56 19.08
C THR A 53 3.74 -33.20 20.48
N VAL A 54 2.44 -32.98 20.61
CA VAL A 54 1.77 -32.80 21.90
C VAL A 54 1.76 -34.18 22.56
N ASN A 55 2.58 -34.33 23.59
CA ASN A 55 2.50 -35.45 24.53
C ASN A 55 1.39 -35.18 25.54
#